data_AF-A0A1B3SMD8-F1
#
_entry.id   AF-A0A1B3SMD8-F1
#
_cell.length_a   1.000
_cell.length_b   1.000
_cell.length_c   1.000
_cell.angle_alpha   90.00
_cell.angle_beta   90.00
_cell.angle_gamma   90.00
#
_symmetry.space_group_name_H-M   'P 1'
#
loop_
_entity.id
_entity.type
_entity.pdbx_description
1 polymer ?
#
loop_
_entity_poly.entity_id
_entity_poly.type
_entity_poly.pdbx_seq_one_letter_code
_entity_poly.pdbx_strand_id
1 'polypeptide(L)'
;MQKLNIKKINHFFVNYKPYSNLLYKDKSNKVVLICKNEFRLAILSYIKKILQNNLETKVFSISYNKKLNKNFLFVRIDSTDYKKIYDKLLRLLKITLSAKFGINISFAIADYYQLYKGIQSWDEENLKNLARNCVENKSAINTKPMTKTLREKAYKVLVNYQRISWKSININAGKIIKIYYRVVK
;
A
#
# COMPACT_ATOMS: atom_id res chain seq x y z
N MET A 1 -27.32 -13.11 -6.41
CA MET A 1 -26.24 -13.06 -5.39
C MET A 1 -24.89 -13.32 -6.05
N GLN A 2 -24.11 -12.28 -6.37
CA GLN A 2 -22.75 -12.48 -6.88
C GLN A 2 -21.82 -12.78 -5.71
N LYS A 3 -21.37 -14.05 -5.60
CA LYS A 3 -20.33 -14.48 -4.65
C LYS A 3 -19.07 -13.64 -4.90
N LEU A 4 -18.74 -12.75 -3.95
CA LEU A 4 -17.46 -12.06 -3.89
C LEU A 4 -16.35 -13.12 -3.98
N ASN A 5 -15.48 -13.01 -4.99
CA ASN A 5 -14.38 -13.95 -5.21
C ASN A 5 -13.25 -13.68 -4.19
N ILE A 6 -13.47 -14.10 -2.94
CA ILE A 6 -12.58 -13.97 -1.78
C ILE A 6 -11.21 -14.66 -2.02
N LYS A 7 -11.12 -15.57 -3.01
CA LYS A 7 -9.88 -16.28 -3.37
C LYS A 7 -8.71 -15.36 -3.74
N LYS A 8 -8.95 -14.16 -4.31
CA LYS A 8 -7.85 -13.24 -4.66
C LYS A 8 -7.18 -12.56 -3.46
N ILE A 9 -7.92 -12.36 -2.36
CA ILE A 9 -7.34 -11.83 -1.10
C ILE A 9 -6.66 -12.98 -0.36
N ASN A 10 -7.23 -14.18 -0.39
CA ASN A 10 -6.64 -15.36 0.22
C ASN A 10 -5.31 -15.78 -0.41
N HIS A 11 -4.96 -15.38 -1.64
CA HIS A 11 -3.67 -15.72 -2.26
C HIS A 11 -2.43 -15.26 -1.48
N PHE A 12 -2.59 -14.29 -0.57
CA PHE A 12 -1.54 -13.85 0.36
C PHE A 12 -1.49 -14.67 1.66
N PHE A 13 -2.57 -15.41 1.95
CA PHE A 13 -2.77 -16.27 3.13
C PHE A 13 -2.81 -17.77 2.78
N VAL A 14 -2.75 -18.15 1.50
CA VAL A 14 -2.64 -19.56 1.07
C VAL A 14 -1.24 -20.07 1.41
N ASN A 15 -1.18 -21.25 2.04
CA ASN A 15 0.06 -21.96 2.42
C ASN A 15 1.00 -22.28 1.24
N TYR A 16 0.55 -22.10 0.00
CA TYR A 16 1.35 -22.23 -1.21
C TYR A 16 1.88 -20.85 -1.65
N LYS A 17 3.18 -20.61 -1.43
CA LYS A 17 3.85 -19.34 -1.77
C LYS A 17 4.19 -19.36 -3.28
N PRO A 18 3.55 -18.54 -4.13
CA PRO A 18 3.91 -18.46 -5.53
C PRO A 18 5.36 -17.98 -5.68
N TYR A 19 6.06 -18.50 -6.69
CA TYR A 19 7.36 -17.99 -7.11
C TYR A 19 7.20 -16.51 -7.48
N SER A 20 7.74 -15.61 -6.66
CA SER A 20 7.79 -14.19 -6.97
C SER A 20 9.23 -13.79 -7.27
N ASN A 21 9.41 -13.02 -8.34
CA ASN A 21 10.71 -12.44 -8.65
C ASN A 21 10.97 -11.25 -7.70
N LEU A 22 12.24 -10.90 -7.57
CA LEU A 22 12.73 -9.68 -6.94
C LEU A 22 13.63 -8.98 -7.95
N LEU A 23 13.56 -7.65 -8.00
CA LEU A 23 14.44 -6.79 -8.78
C LEU A 23 15.43 -6.12 -7.84
N TYR A 24 16.72 -6.24 -8.08
CA TYR A 24 17.73 -5.57 -7.26
C TYR A 24 18.94 -5.11 -8.09
N LYS A 25 19.74 -4.21 -7.53
CA LYS A 25 21.07 -3.88 -8.04
C LYS A 25 22.13 -4.54 -7.18
N ASP A 26 23.13 -5.15 -7.80
CA ASP A 26 24.30 -5.70 -7.11
C ASP A 26 25.32 -4.60 -6.74
N LYS A 27 26.46 -5.01 -6.16
CA LYS A 27 27.57 -4.10 -5.81
C LYS A 27 28.15 -3.36 -7.02
N SER A 28 28.02 -3.93 -8.21
CA SER A 28 28.46 -3.35 -9.48
C SER A 28 27.38 -2.50 -10.14
N ASN A 29 26.29 -2.20 -9.44
CA ASN A 29 25.10 -1.49 -9.93
C ASN A 29 24.39 -2.16 -11.12
N LYS A 30 24.70 -3.43 -11.41
CA LYS A 30 24.02 -4.19 -12.45
C LYS A 30 22.63 -4.58 -11.97
N VAL A 31 21.64 -4.39 -12.83
CA VAL A 31 20.26 -4.75 -12.56
C VAL A 31 20.10 -6.25 -12.72
N VAL A 32 19.72 -6.93 -11.64
CA VAL A 32 19.44 -8.36 -11.63
C VAL A 32 17.93 -8.56 -11.48
N LEU A 33 17.31 -9.03 -12.56
CA LEU A 33 15.98 -9.62 -12.56
C LEU A 33 16.18 -11.13 -12.40
N ILE A 34 15.50 -11.73 -11.43
CA ILE A 34 15.51 -13.17 -11.09
C ILE A 34 16.45 -13.48 -9.92
N CYS A 35 15.89 -13.42 -8.71
CA CYS A 35 16.40 -14.22 -7.61
C CYS A 35 15.81 -15.63 -7.69
N LYS A 36 16.63 -16.66 -7.46
CA LYS A 36 16.12 -17.97 -6.99
C LYS A 36 15.24 -17.72 -5.75
N ASN A 37 14.12 -18.44 -5.62
CA ASN A 37 13.13 -18.23 -4.55
C ASN A 37 13.75 -18.26 -3.14
N GLU A 38 14.79 -19.09 -2.96
CA GLU A 38 15.57 -19.20 -1.72
C GLU A 38 16.21 -17.88 -1.29
N PHE A 39 16.87 -17.17 -2.21
CA PHE A 39 17.51 -15.89 -1.90
C PHE A 39 16.48 -14.82 -1.52
N ARG A 40 15.34 -14.79 -2.22
CA ARG A 40 14.20 -13.95 -1.85
C ARG A 40 13.68 -14.29 -0.45
N LEU A 41 13.55 -15.57 -0.12
CA LEU A 41 13.11 -15.99 1.22
C LEU A 41 14.12 -15.62 2.31
N ALA A 42 15.42 -15.71 2.03
CA ALA A 42 16.47 -15.25 2.93
C ALA A 42 16.36 -13.74 3.20
N ILE A 43 16.16 -12.94 2.16
CA ILE A 43 15.90 -11.49 2.28
C ILE A 43 14.64 -11.23 3.11
N LEU A 44 13.53 -11.91 2.79
CA LEU A 44 12.27 -11.74 3.51
C LEU A 44 12.41 -12.07 5.01
N SER A 45 13.09 -13.17 5.35
CA SER A 45 13.33 -13.59 6.73
C SER A 45 14.21 -12.59 7.48
N TYR A 46 15.24 -12.05 6.83
CA TYR A 46 16.09 -11.01 7.41
C TYR A 46 15.30 -9.72 7.67
N ILE A 47 14.50 -9.28 6.70
CA ILE A 47 13.63 -8.11 6.84
C ILE A 47 12.62 -8.32 7.98
N LYS A 48 11.98 -9.50 8.06
CA LYS A 48 11.06 -9.85 9.16
C LYS A 48 11.73 -9.67 10.51
N LYS A 49 12.93 -10.24 10.70
CA LYS A 49 13.68 -10.16 11.95
C LYS A 49 13.99 -8.72 12.34
N ILE A 50 14.49 -7.90 11.41
CA ILE A 50 14.79 -6.49 11.71
C ILE A 50 13.53 -5.73 12.05
N LEU A 51 12.51 -5.84 11.19
CA LEU A 51 11.33 -5.00 11.33
C LEU A 51 10.50 -5.40 12.54
N GLN A 52 10.32 -6.69 12.84
CA GLN A 52 9.57 -7.12 14.03
C GLN A 52 10.30 -6.84 15.34
N ASN A 53 11.63 -6.86 15.36
CA ASN A 53 12.41 -6.62 16.59
C ASN A 53 12.55 -5.14 16.92
N ASN A 54 12.54 -4.26 15.91
CA ASN A 54 12.83 -2.83 16.10
C ASN A 54 11.60 -1.94 15.91
N LEU A 55 10.55 -2.45 15.28
CA LEU A 55 9.34 -1.72 14.95
C LEU A 55 8.14 -2.64 15.21
N GLU A 56 7.01 -2.08 15.65
CA GLU A 56 5.75 -2.83 15.74
C GLU A 56 5.15 -3.02 14.33
N THR A 57 5.91 -3.67 13.45
CA THR A 57 5.62 -3.84 12.04
C THR A 57 5.70 -5.31 11.68
N LYS A 58 4.56 -5.88 11.29
CA LYS A 58 4.49 -7.26 10.81
C LYS A 58 4.75 -7.28 9.32
N VAL A 59 5.75 -8.04 8.88
CA VAL A 59 6.08 -8.21 7.46
C VAL A 59 5.49 -9.53 6.96
N PHE A 60 4.81 -9.51 5.83
CA PHE A 60 4.16 -10.69 5.26
C PHE A 60 4.97 -11.30 4.12
N SER A 61 5.29 -10.48 3.12
CA SER A 61 5.91 -10.95 1.89
C SER A 61 6.66 -9.84 1.15
N ILE A 62 7.46 -10.24 0.15
CA ILE A 62 8.05 -9.38 -0.87
C ILE A 62 7.70 -9.92 -2.25
N SER A 63 7.37 -9.03 -3.17
CA SER A 63 7.14 -9.38 -4.58
C SER A 63 7.50 -8.24 -5.52
N TYR A 64 7.87 -8.59 -6.75
CA TYR A 64 8.06 -7.64 -7.83
C TYR A 64 6.77 -7.46 -8.65
N ASN A 65 6.33 -6.21 -8.82
CA ASN A 65 5.23 -5.87 -9.71
C ASN A 65 5.77 -5.46 -11.08
N LYS A 66 5.63 -6.34 -12.07
CA LYS A 66 6.08 -6.12 -13.44
C LYS A 66 5.48 -4.87 -14.08
N LYS A 67 4.20 -4.56 -13.83
CA LYS A 67 3.50 -3.41 -14.44
C LYS A 67 4.04 -2.07 -13.94
N LEU A 68 4.47 -2.01 -12.69
CA LEU A 68 4.98 -0.79 -12.07
C LEU A 68 6.52 -0.75 -12.04
N ASN A 69 7.19 -1.81 -12.48
CA ASN A 69 8.63 -2.00 -12.39
C ASN A 69 9.18 -1.70 -10.98
N LYS A 70 8.51 -2.22 -9.94
CA LYS A 70 8.83 -1.93 -8.53
C LYS A 70 8.70 -3.16 -7.65
N ASN A 71 9.58 -3.28 -6.65
CA ASN A 71 9.39 -4.24 -5.57
C ASN A 71 8.40 -3.70 -4.56
N PHE A 72 7.56 -4.58 -4.04
CA PHE A 72 6.60 -4.30 -2.99
C PHE A 72 6.97 -5.12 -1.75
N LEU A 73 7.02 -4.43 -0.61
CA LEU A 73 7.12 -5.03 0.71
C LEU A 73 5.74 -4.94 1.35
N PHE A 74 5.13 -6.09 1.61
CA PHE A 74 3.79 -6.17 2.22
C PHE A 74 3.94 -6.21 3.72
N VAL A 75 3.37 -5.22 4.39
CA VAL A 75 3.48 -5.04 5.84
C VAL A 75 2.12 -4.78 6.47
N ARG A 76 2.08 -4.84 7.79
CA ARG A 76 1.08 -4.24 8.66
C ARG A 76 1.82 -3.36 9.65
N ILE A 77 1.50 -2.08 9.66
CA ILE A 77 2.04 -1.10 10.61
C ILE A 77 0.89 -0.71 11.53
N ASP A 78 1.03 -0.99 12.82
CA ASP A 78 -0.03 -0.73 13.80
C ASP A 78 -0.03 0.73 14.33
N SER A 79 0.98 1.53 13.97
CA SER A 79 1.12 2.94 14.37
C SER A 79 0.19 3.90 13.59
N THR A 80 -0.24 4.97 14.29
CA THR A 80 -0.99 6.10 13.74
C THR A 80 -0.16 7.01 12.83
N ASP A 81 1.18 7.02 12.97
CA ASP A 81 2.10 7.95 12.30
C ASP A 81 2.82 7.30 11.10
N TYR A 82 2.07 6.55 10.28
CA TYR A 82 2.54 5.71 9.16
C TYR A 82 3.58 6.40 8.26
N LYS A 83 3.36 7.68 7.94
CA LYS A 83 4.18 8.41 6.97
C LYS A 83 5.61 8.65 7.48
N LYS A 84 5.78 8.98 8.77
CA LYS A 84 7.11 9.11 9.39
C LYS A 84 7.83 7.77 9.50
N ILE A 85 7.09 6.70 9.77
CA ILE A 85 7.63 5.34 9.88
C ILE A 85 8.07 4.82 8.50
N TYR A 86 7.33 5.15 7.44
CA TYR A 86 7.61 4.73 6.07
C TYR A 86 9.01 5.11 5.61
N ASP A 87 9.41 6.38 5.78
CA ASP A 87 10.72 6.85 5.31
C ASP A 87 11.88 6.27 6.13
N LYS A 88 11.68 6.15 7.45
CA LYS A 88 12.64 5.48 8.35
C LYS A 88 12.83 4.01 7.98
N LEU A 89 11.75 3.30 7.69
CA LEU A 89 11.75 1.91 7.24
C LEU A 89 12.56 1.74 5.96
N LEU A 90 12.28 2.55 4.93
CA LEU A 90 13.00 2.43 3.66
C LEU A 90 14.50 2.68 3.82
N ARG A 91 14.89 3.68 4.63
CA ARG A 91 16.29 3.97 4.91
C ARG A 91 16.98 2.82 5.65
N LEU A 92 16.34 2.27 6.68
CA LEU A 92 16.84 1.13 7.45
C LEU A 92 17.04 -0.10 6.55
N LEU A 93 16.04 -0.42 5.72
CA LEU A 93 16.10 -1.56 4.79
C LEU A 93 17.22 -1.38 3.77
N LYS A 94 17.40 -0.19 3.22
CA LYS A 94 18.49 0.09 2.28
C LYS A 94 19.86 -0.19 2.90
N ILE A 95 20.10 0.31 4.12
CA ILE A 95 21.38 0.15 4.83
C ILE A 95 21.62 -1.31 5.16
N THR A 96 20.66 -1.97 5.79
CA THR A 96 20.81 -3.34 6.30
C THR A 96 20.94 -4.38 5.18
N LEU A 97 20.20 -4.21 4.07
CA LEU A 97 20.31 -5.12 2.93
C LEU A 97 21.62 -4.93 2.16
N SER A 98 22.09 -3.68 2.03
CA SER A 98 23.41 -3.40 1.47
C SER A 98 24.51 -4.04 2.31
N ALA A 99 24.44 -3.92 3.63
CA ALA A 99 25.43 -4.49 4.55
C ALA A 99 25.41 -6.04 4.55
N LYS A 100 24.23 -6.66 4.62
CA LYS A 100 24.12 -8.12 4.77
C LYS A 100 24.27 -8.89 3.45
N PHE A 101 23.73 -8.36 2.36
CA PHE A 101 23.64 -9.07 1.08
C PHE A 101 24.42 -8.39 -0.05
N GLY A 102 24.95 -7.17 0.16
CA GLY A 102 25.62 -6.43 -0.92
C GLY A 102 24.68 -6.01 -2.04
N ILE A 103 23.40 -5.80 -1.73
CA ILE A 103 22.36 -5.47 -2.72
C ILE A 103 21.67 -4.17 -2.36
N ASN A 104 21.21 -3.45 -3.39
CA ASN A 104 20.34 -2.31 -3.25
C ASN A 104 18.96 -2.63 -3.83
N ILE A 105 17.94 -2.64 -2.96
CA ILE A 105 16.56 -2.92 -3.35
C ILE A 105 15.72 -1.67 -3.10
N SER A 106 15.08 -1.17 -4.15
CA SER A 106 14.04 -0.16 -4.02
C SER A 106 12.70 -0.82 -3.72
N PHE A 107 12.12 -0.51 -2.56
CA PHE A 107 10.80 -0.98 -2.16
C PHE A 107 9.75 0.13 -2.21
N ALA A 108 8.55 -0.23 -2.63
CA ALA A 108 7.31 0.42 -2.24
C ALA A 108 6.71 -0.37 -1.07
N ILE A 109 6.42 0.29 0.06
CA ILE A 109 5.76 -0.38 1.18
C ILE A 109 4.25 -0.36 0.92
N ALA A 110 3.64 -1.54 0.91
CA ALA A 110 2.20 -1.72 0.77
C ALA A 110 1.63 -2.24 2.09
N ASP A 111 1.05 -1.33 2.86
CA ASP A 111 0.30 -1.66 4.07
C ASP A 111 -1.17 -1.99 3.72
N TYR A 112 -1.41 -3.26 3.40
CA TYR A 112 -2.77 -3.75 3.11
C TYR A 112 -3.68 -3.72 4.33
N TYR A 113 -3.14 -3.56 5.54
CA TYR A 113 -3.96 -3.34 6.72
C TYR A 113 -4.71 -2.01 6.66
N GLN A 114 -4.17 -0.99 5.97
CA GLN A 114 -4.90 0.26 5.72
C GLN A 114 -6.12 0.05 4.81
N LEU A 115 -6.03 -0.87 3.84
CA LEU A 115 -7.18 -1.25 3.03
C LEU A 115 -8.24 -1.96 3.85
N TYR A 116 -7.84 -2.87 4.74
CA TYR A 116 -8.75 -3.54 5.67
C TYR A 116 -9.43 -2.53 6.61
N LYS A 117 -8.66 -1.67 7.29
CA LYS A 117 -9.17 -0.59 8.14
C LYS A 117 -10.11 0.34 7.38
N GLY A 118 -9.80 0.67 6.13
CA GLY A 118 -10.63 1.52 5.28
C GLY A 118 -11.95 0.86 4.88
N ILE A 119 -11.97 -0.47 4.69
CA ILE A 119 -13.21 -1.23 4.46
C ILE A 119 -14.06 -1.26 5.73
N GLN A 120 -13.46 -1.52 6.88
CA GLN A 120 -14.18 -1.60 8.15
C GLN A 120 -14.77 -0.24 8.57
N SER A 121 -14.03 0.84 8.34
CA SER A 121 -14.51 2.19 8.68
C SER A 121 -15.28 2.85 7.54
N TRP A 122 -15.73 2.09 6.53
CA TRP A 122 -16.56 2.65 5.47
C TRP A 122 -17.94 2.95 6.04
N ASP A 123 -18.32 4.20 5.96
CA ASP A 123 -19.63 4.72 6.31
C ASP A 123 -19.96 5.86 5.36
N GLU A 124 -21.22 5.90 4.93
CA GLU A 124 -21.70 6.93 4.02
C GLU A 124 -21.70 8.31 4.71
N GLU A 125 -22.10 8.39 5.99
CA GLU A 125 -22.13 9.68 6.68
C GLU A 125 -20.73 10.25 6.87
N ASN A 126 -19.76 9.40 7.20
CA ASN A 126 -18.36 9.79 7.22
C ASN A 126 -17.90 10.37 5.86
N LEU A 127 -18.28 9.75 4.73
CA LEU A 127 -17.94 10.28 3.40
C LEU A 127 -18.58 11.65 3.14
N LYS A 128 -19.84 11.85 3.56
CA LYS A 128 -20.53 13.15 3.48
C LYS A 128 -19.80 14.21 4.32
N ASN A 129 -19.36 13.85 5.53
CA ASN A 129 -18.57 14.73 6.37
C ASN A 129 -17.23 15.11 5.74
N LEU A 130 -16.51 14.17 5.11
CA LEU A 130 -15.30 14.50 4.35
C LEU A 130 -15.58 15.47 3.20
N ALA A 131 -16.72 15.32 2.50
CA ALA A 131 -17.12 16.26 1.46
C ALA A 131 -17.46 17.66 2.01
N ARG A 132 -18.22 17.74 3.11
CA ARG A 132 -18.51 19.00 3.81
C ARG A 132 -17.23 19.70 4.25
N ASN A 133 -16.34 18.99 4.94
CA ASN A 133 -15.05 19.51 5.39
C ASN A 133 -14.18 20.02 4.23
N CYS A 134 -14.24 19.38 3.06
CA CYS A 134 -13.53 19.82 1.86
C CYS A 134 -14.08 21.17 1.35
N VAL A 135 -15.39 21.38 1.43
CA VAL A 135 -16.05 22.64 1.04
C VAL A 135 -15.74 23.75 2.03
N GLU A 136 -15.88 23.47 3.33
CA GLU A 136 -15.64 24.43 4.41
C GLU A 136 -14.20 24.91 4.43
N ASN A 137 -13.24 23.98 4.41
CA ASN A 137 -11.82 24.30 4.51
C ASN A 137 -11.17 24.63 3.17
N LYS A 138 -11.91 24.50 2.06
CA LYS A 138 -11.41 24.68 0.67
C LYS A 138 -10.11 23.90 0.38
N SER A 139 -9.91 22.77 1.04
CA SER A 139 -8.68 21.98 0.99
C SER A 139 -8.95 20.57 0.46
N ALA A 140 -7.93 19.94 -0.11
CA ALA A 140 -8.08 18.59 -0.66
C ALA A 140 -8.01 17.54 0.44
N ILE A 141 -8.99 16.64 0.48
CA ILE A 141 -9.12 15.59 1.48
C ILE A 141 -9.01 14.21 0.81
N ASN A 142 -8.29 13.30 1.45
CA ASN A 142 -8.14 11.92 0.98
C ASN A 142 -8.97 10.98 1.85
N THR A 143 -9.70 10.07 1.21
CA THR A 143 -10.31 8.96 1.92
C THR A 143 -9.25 7.95 2.36
N LYS A 144 -9.63 7.06 3.29
CA LYS A 144 -8.89 5.81 3.49
C LYS A 144 -8.92 4.94 2.22
N PRO A 145 -7.98 3.98 2.07
CA PRO A 145 -7.97 3.06 0.95
C PRO A 145 -9.20 2.17 0.94
N MET A 146 -9.73 1.87 -0.25
CA MET A 146 -10.98 1.14 -0.39
C MET A 146 -11.03 0.29 -1.66
N THR A 147 -11.89 -0.74 -1.65
CA THR A 147 -12.07 -1.66 -2.77
C THR A 147 -12.73 -0.98 -3.96
N LYS A 148 -12.73 -1.63 -5.13
CA LYS A 148 -13.44 -1.14 -6.33
C LYS A 148 -14.92 -0.91 -6.03
N THR A 149 -15.58 -1.89 -5.40
CA THR A 149 -17.01 -1.83 -5.07
C THR A 149 -17.34 -0.68 -4.11
N LEU A 150 -16.54 -0.46 -3.08
CA LEU A 150 -16.74 0.68 -2.17
C LEU A 150 -16.50 2.03 -2.86
N ARG A 151 -15.53 2.11 -3.79
CA ARG A 151 -15.31 3.33 -4.59
C ARG A 151 -16.50 3.64 -5.48
N GLU A 152 -17.09 2.63 -6.13
CA GLU A 152 -18.28 2.81 -6.94
C GLU A 152 -19.47 3.33 -6.12
N LYS A 153 -19.66 2.80 -4.89
CA LYS A 153 -20.65 3.34 -3.95
C LYS A 153 -20.34 4.79 -3.59
N ALA A 154 -19.08 5.10 -3.24
CA ALA A 154 -18.67 6.46 -2.91
C ALA A 154 -18.89 7.44 -4.06
N TYR A 155 -18.67 7.05 -5.32
CA TYR A 155 -18.92 7.92 -6.46
C TYR A 155 -20.40 8.31 -6.59
N LYS A 156 -21.31 7.37 -6.32
CA LYS A 156 -22.76 7.65 -6.33
C LYS A 156 -23.16 8.66 -5.25
N VAL A 157 -22.45 8.69 -4.13
CA VAL A 157 -22.67 9.68 -3.06
C VAL A 157 -22.10 11.04 -3.46
N LEU A 158 -20.84 11.05 -3.95
CA LEU A 158 -20.11 12.27 -4.27
C LEU A 158 -20.69 13.03 -5.47
N VAL A 159 -21.35 12.34 -6.42
CA VAL A 159 -21.97 12.97 -7.59
C VAL A 159 -23.02 14.03 -7.24
N ASN A 160 -23.62 13.91 -6.06
CA ASN A 160 -24.63 14.85 -5.58
C ASN A 160 -24.04 16.17 -5.06
N TYR A 161 -22.71 16.29 -4.95
CA TYR A 161 -22.04 17.47 -4.40
C TYR A 161 -21.44 18.34 -5.52
N GLN A 162 -22.11 19.45 -5.84
CA GLN A 162 -21.71 20.33 -6.95
C GLN A 162 -20.42 21.14 -6.68
N ARG A 163 -20.14 21.46 -5.41
CA ARG A 163 -19.00 22.29 -4.98
C ARG A 163 -17.70 21.51 -4.78
N ILE A 164 -17.69 20.23 -5.09
CA ILE A 164 -16.50 19.40 -5.03
C ILE A 164 -16.25 18.74 -6.38
N SER A 165 -15.07 18.17 -6.52
CA SER A 165 -14.72 17.24 -7.56
C SER A 165 -13.86 16.14 -6.95
N TRP A 166 -13.85 14.96 -7.55
CA TRP A 166 -13.14 13.81 -6.98
C TRP A 166 -12.42 13.02 -8.06
N LYS A 167 -11.35 12.33 -7.66
CA LYS A 167 -10.66 11.36 -8.52
C LYS A 167 -10.08 10.21 -7.71
N SER A 168 -10.06 9.04 -8.30
CA SER A 168 -9.35 7.89 -7.73
C SER A 168 -7.85 8.03 -7.92
N ILE A 169 -7.09 7.80 -6.85
CA ILE A 169 -5.63 7.80 -6.87
C ILE A 169 -5.10 6.42 -6.47
N ASN A 170 -4.16 5.88 -7.25
CA ASN A 170 -3.43 4.68 -6.90
C ASN A 170 -2.50 4.95 -5.71
N ILE A 171 -2.57 4.09 -4.70
CA ILE A 171 -1.58 4.02 -3.64
C ILE A 171 -1.00 2.59 -3.61
N ASN A 172 0.11 2.40 -2.91
CA ASN A 172 0.77 1.09 -2.84
C ASN A 172 -0.15 -0.03 -2.35
N ALA A 173 -1.10 0.28 -1.46
CA ALA A 173 -2.05 -0.65 -0.87
C ALA A 173 -3.49 -0.50 -1.40
N GLY A 174 -3.66 -0.15 -2.69
CA GLY A 174 -4.98 -0.06 -3.34
C GLY A 174 -5.27 1.29 -3.96
N LYS A 175 -6.49 1.81 -3.79
CA LYS A 175 -6.89 3.12 -4.31
C LYS A 175 -7.64 3.91 -3.24
N ILE A 176 -7.37 5.20 -3.19
CA ILE A 176 -8.11 6.20 -2.41
C ILE A 176 -8.94 7.07 -3.33
N ILE A 177 -9.89 7.81 -2.79
CA ILE A 177 -10.56 8.91 -3.47
C ILE A 177 -9.99 10.21 -2.91
N LYS A 178 -9.49 11.07 -3.79
CA LYS A 178 -9.11 12.45 -3.45
C LYS A 178 -10.28 13.36 -3.82
N ILE A 179 -10.79 14.07 -2.82
CA ILE A 179 -11.86 15.07 -2.92
C ILE A 179 -11.20 16.44 -2.91
N TYR A 180 -11.61 17.33 -3.81
CA TYR A 180 -11.08 18.69 -3.93
C TYR A 180 -12.21 19.69 -4.14
N TYR A 181 -12.07 20.87 -3.55
CA TYR A 181 -13.01 21.95 -3.71
C TYR A 181 -13.02 22.43 -5.17
N ARG A 182 -14.21 22.63 -5.72
CA ARG A 182 -14.41 23.19 -7.05
C ARG A 182 -14.76 24.67 -6.91
N VAL A 183 -13.89 25.53 -7.43
CA VAL A 183 -14.24 26.95 -7.63
C VAL A 183 -15.19 26.99 -8.82
N VAL A 184 -16.46 27.32 -8.57
CA VAL A 184 -17.43 27.60 -9.62
C VAL A 184 -17.09 29.01 -10.11
N LYS A 185 -16.67 29.14 -11.38
CA LYS A 185 -16.51 30.43 -12.05
C LYS A 185 -17.88 30.97 -12.44
#